data_AF-A0A351J8L3-F1
#
_entry.id   AF-A0A351J8L3-F1
#
_cell.length_a   1.000
_cell.length_b   1.000
_cell.length_c   1.000
_cell.angle_alpha   90.00
_cell.angle_beta   90.00
_cell.angle_gamma   90.00
#
_symmetry.space_group_name_H-M   'P 1'
#
loop_
_entity.id
_entity.type
_entity.pdbx_description
1 polymer ?
#
loop_
_entity_poly.entity_id
_entity_poly.type
_entity_poly.pdbx_seq_one_letter_code
_entity_poly.pdbx_strand_id
1 'polypeptide(L)'
;IVQISAGGAVTATADERLAPLVLKPEMASLTTGTVNFSDDVFMNTPSMIATFAQRMKELGIRPEVEVFEVGMINNALRLVKKGLLDEPLHFDFVMGVPGGIPGTVKDLLHMVESIPAGSTWQVAGVGRAELTLGAMAIMMGGHVRVGFEDNTYYSKGVPAENNAQLVARMVRLANEFGRPVAEPAEARQILRLK
;
A
#
# COMPACT_ATOMS: atom_id res chain seq x y z
N ILE A 1 9.25 11.72 -1.32
CA ILE A 1 7.79 11.60 -1.49
C ILE A 1 7.21 11.49 -0.08
N VAL A 2 6.26 12.34 0.28
CA VAL A 2 5.55 12.22 1.56
C VAL A 2 4.13 11.79 1.23
N GLN A 3 3.79 10.54 1.59
CA GLN A 3 2.47 9.98 1.39
C GLN A 3 1.66 10.13 2.69
N ILE A 4 0.45 10.67 2.59
CA ILE A 4 -0.45 10.83 3.73
C ILE A 4 -1.49 9.71 3.74
N SER A 5 -1.74 9.11 4.90
CA SER A 5 -2.83 8.13 5.05
C SER A 5 -4.19 8.81 4.95
N ALA A 6 -5.09 8.30 4.10
CA ALA A 6 -6.53 8.56 4.21
C ALA A 6 -7.27 7.38 4.86
N GLY A 7 -6.54 6.42 5.42
CA GLY A 7 -7.08 5.35 6.25
C GLY A 7 -7.30 5.81 7.69
N GLY A 8 -6.27 6.38 8.31
CA GLY A 8 -6.31 6.79 9.71
C GLY A 8 -6.54 5.62 10.68
N ALA A 9 -6.96 5.92 11.90
CA ALA A 9 -7.38 4.89 12.84
C ALA A 9 -8.72 4.26 12.41
N VAL A 10 -8.95 2.99 12.76
CA VAL A 10 -10.21 2.27 12.46
C VAL A 10 -11.46 2.96 13.04
N THR A 11 -11.28 3.78 14.07
CA THR A 11 -12.34 4.56 14.72
C THR A 11 -12.58 5.95 14.10
N ALA A 12 -11.74 6.38 13.17
CA ALA A 12 -11.83 7.72 12.59
C ALA A 12 -13.01 7.84 11.62
N THR A 13 -13.67 8.99 11.66
CA THR A 13 -14.74 9.34 10.74
C THR A 13 -14.20 9.62 9.33
N ALA A 14 -15.09 9.61 8.33
CA ALA A 14 -14.71 9.93 6.96
C ALA A 14 -14.10 11.33 6.82
N ASP A 15 -14.65 12.32 7.55
CA ASP A 15 -14.17 13.70 7.49
C ASP A 15 -12.79 13.85 8.13
N GLU A 16 -12.54 13.20 9.26
CA GLU A 16 -11.21 13.19 9.90
C GLU A 16 -10.16 12.55 9.01
N ARG A 17 -10.52 11.48 8.29
CA ARG A 17 -9.65 10.80 7.33
C ARG A 17 -9.34 11.63 6.09
N LEU A 18 -10.29 12.47 5.65
CA LEU A 18 -10.11 13.36 4.51
C LEU A 18 -9.41 14.68 4.86
N ALA A 19 -9.54 15.14 6.09
CA ALA A 19 -9.04 16.44 6.53
C ALA A 19 -7.56 16.70 6.14
N PRO A 20 -6.63 15.73 6.26
CA PRO A 20 -5.24 15.94 5.87
C PRO A 20 -5.02 16.21 4.37
N LEU A 21 -5.94 15.80 3.49
CA LEU A 21 -5.76 15.95 2.04
C LEU A 21 -5.72 17.42 1.60
N VAL A 22 -6.22 18.35 2.41
CA VAL A 22 -6.14 19.80 2.12
C VAL A 22 -4.70 20.30 2.02
N LEU A 23 -3.73 19.55 2.58
CA LEU A 23 -2.30 19.81 2.46
C LEU A 23 -1.75 19.53 1.06
N LYS A 24 -2.55 18.91 0.18
CA LYS A 24 -2.20 18.56 -1.21
C LYS A 24 -0.86 17.79 -1.32
N PRO A 25 -0.71 16.66 -0.61
CA PRO A 25 0.49 15.83 -0.77
C PRO A 25 0.60 15.31 -2.20
N GLU A 26 1.82 14.93 -2.61
CA GLU A 26 2.03 14.27 -3.91
C GLU A 26 1.23 12.96 -3.99
N MET A 27 1.14 12.24 -2.87
CA MET A 27 0.41 10.98 -2.74
C MET A 27 -0.41 10.87 -1.46
N ALA A 28 -1.47 10.08 -1.52
CA ALA A 28 -2.21 9.64 -0.35
C ALA A 28 -2.72 8.20 -0.52
N SER A 29 -2.89 7.48 0.59
CA SER A 29 -3.39 6.11 0.55
C SER A 29 -4.91 6.08 0.34
N LEU A 30 -5.41 5.16 -0.48
CA LEU A 30 -6.83 4.97 -0.78
C LEU A 30 -7.19 3.48 -0.64
N THR A 31 -7.70 3.10 0.51
CA THR A 31 -8.26 1.75 0.72
C THR A 31 -9.52 1.55 -0.11
N THR A 32 -9.58 0.45 -0.87
CA THR A 32 -10.68 0.20 -1.83
C THR A 32 -11.67 -0.89 -1.42
N GLY A 33 -11.78 -1.18 -0.13
CA GLY A 33 -12.85 -2.03 0.41
C GLY A 33 -12.85 -2.12 1.94
N THR A 34 -13.99 -2.54 2.49
CA THR A 34 -14.12 -2.85 3.91
C THR A 34 -13.52 -4.21 4.23
N VAL A 35 -12.85 -4.32 5.38
CA VAL A 35 -12.29 -5.58 5.88
C VAL A 35 -12.41 -5.62 7.41
N ASN A 36 -12.54 -6.82 7.99
CA ASN A 36 -12.30 -6.97 9.42
C ASN A 36 -10.84 -6.68 9.72
N PHE A 37 -10.57 -6.00 10.83
CA PHE A 37 -9.23 -5.55 11.19
C PHE A 37 -8.98 -5.89 12.66
N SER A 38 -8.52 -7.10 12.91
CA SER A 38 -8.50 -7.70 14.25
C SER A 38 -9.92 -7.78 14.84
N ASP A 39 -10.16 -7.11 15.97
CA ASP A 39 -11.46 -7.13 16.66
C ASP A 39 -12.41 -6.03 16.14
N ASP A 40 -11.91 -5.15 15.26
CA ASP A 40 -12.65 -4.03 14.67
C ASP A 40 -13.00 -4.28 13.18
N VAL A 41 -13.69 -3.31 12.58
CA VAL A 41 -13.96 -3.28 11.13
C VAL A 41 -13.36 -2.01 10.54
N PHE A 42 -12.43 -2.16 9.60
CA PHE A 42 -11.92 -1.02 8.84
C PHE A 42 -12.88 -0.69 7.70
N MET A 43 -13.84 0.19 8.01
CA MET A 43 -14.97 0.51 7.14
C MET A 43 -14.58 1.44 5.98
N ASN A 44 -14.80 0.96 4.75
CA ASN A 44 -14.61 1.69 3.50
C ASN A 44 -15.75 1.34 2.55
N THR A 45 -16.91 1.97 2.73
CA THR A 45 -18.07 1.71 1.87
C THR A 45 -17.80 2.19 0.43
N PRO A 46 -18.45 1.61 -0.60
CA PRO A 46 -18.26 2.06 -1.97
C PRO A 46 -18.53 3.56 -2.20
N SER A 47 -19.46 4.16 -1.45
CA SER A 47 -19.73 5.60 -1.51
C SER A 47 -18.59 6.41 -0.89
N MET A 48 -18.08 6.00 0.26
CA MET A 48 -16.94 6.65 0.91
C MET A 48 -15.70 6.61 0.02
N ILE A 49 -15.38 5.44 -0.55
CA ILE A 49 -14.24 5.27 -1.45
C ILE A 49 -14.37 6.20 -2.67
N ALA A 50 -15.56 6.29 -3.26
CA ALA A 50 -15.81 7.18 -4.40
C ALA A 50 -15.63 8.66 -4.03
N THR A 51 -16.11 9.09 -2.86
CA THR A 51 -15.89 10.45 -2.33
C THR A 51 -14.41 10.73 -2.14
N PHE A 52 -13.65 9.78 -1.60
CA PHE A 52 -12.22 9.95 -1.34
C PHE A 52 -11.43 10.06 -2.66
N ALA A 53 -11.70 9.16 -3.60
CA ALA A 53 -11.09 9.19 -4.93
C ALA A 53 -11.40 10.51 -5.67
N GLN A 54 -12.66 10.95 -5.65
CA GLN A 54 -13.08 12.23 -6.22
C GLN A 54 -12.32 13.40 -5.59
N ARG A 55 -12.20 13.42 -4.26
CA ARG A 55 -11.48 14.48 -3.54
C ARG A 55 -10.00 14.51 -3.87
N MET A 56 -9.35 13.35 -3.94
CA MET A 56 -7.94 13.26 -4.36
C MET A 56 -7.76 13.76 -5.79
N LYS A 57 -8.66 13.39 -6.71
CA LYS A 57 -8.63 13.83 -8.11
C LYS A 57 -8.75 15.34 -8.25
N GLU A 58 -9.70 15.97 -7.54
CA GLU A 58 -9.86 17.44 -7.50
C GLU A 58 -8.61 18.17 -7.02
N LEU A 59 -7.90 17.58 -6.06
CA LEU A 59 -6.69 18.14 -5.48
C LEU A 59 -5.42 17.77 -6.28
N GLY A 60 -5.54 16.91 -7.29
CA GLY A 60 -4.42 16.40 -8.07
C GLY A 60 -3.47 15.52 -7.25
N ILE A 61 -3.99 14.82 -6.24
CA ILE A 61 -3.25 13.88 -5.38
C ILE A 61 -3.27 12.51 -6.04
N ARG A 62 -2.11 11.87 -6.13
CA ARG A 62 -2.00 10.52 -6.70
C ARG A 62 -2.33 9.46 -5.63
N PRO A 63 -3.31 8.57 -5.85
CA PRO A 63 -3.61 7.53 -4.88
C PRO A 63 -2.62 6.36 -4.96
N GLU A 64 -2.17 5.91 -3.79
CA GLU A 64 -1.72 4.53 -3.58
C GLU A 64 -2.96 3.68 -3.25
N VAL A 65 -3.26 2.68 -4.08
CA VAL A 65 -4.46 1.85 -3.95
C VAL A 65 -4.17 0.74 -2.95
N GLU A 66 -4.54 0.96 -1.69
CA GLU A 66 -4.41 -0.05 -0.63
C GLU A 66 -5.48 -1.13 -0.81
N VAL A 67 -5.03 -2.38 -0.88
CA VAL A 67 -5.88 -3.55 -1.01
C VAL A 67 -5.49 -4.61 0.02
N PHE A 68 -6.50 -5.06 0.77
CA PHE A 68 -6.39 -6.12 1.77
C PHE A 68 -6.91 -7.46 1.23
N GLU A 69 -7.58 -7.44 0.08
CA GLU A 69 -8.19 -8.61 -0.57
C GLU A 69 -8.27 -8.40 -2.09
N VAL A 70 -8.29 -9.50 -2.85
CA VAL A 70 -8.35 -9.47 -4.34
C VAL A 70 -9.60 -8.75 -4.85
N GLY A 71 -10.73 -8.86 -4.13
CA GLY A 71 -11.96 -8.14 -4.47
C GLY A 71 -11.80 -6.61 -4.49
N MET A 72 -10.85 -6.07 -3.72
CA MET A 72 -10.60 -4.63 -3.67
C MET A 72 -9.89 -4.13 -4.94
N ILE A 73 -9.10 -4.98 -5.61
CA ILE A 73 -8.56 -4.67 -6.95
C ILE A 73 -9.71 -4.40 -7.91
N ASN A 74 -10.74 -5.26 -7.93
CA ASN A 74 -11.93 -5.06 -8.77
C ASN A 74 -12.70 -3.78 -8.42
N ASN A 75 -12.73 -3.39 -7.14
CA ASN A 75 -13.33 -2.12 -6.72
C ASN A 75 -12.55 -0.93 -7.30
N ALA A 76 -11.21 -0.96 -7.26
CA ALA A 76 -10.38 0.08 -7.88
C ALA A 76 -10.64 0.20 -9.39
N LEU A 77 -10.76 -0.92 -10.10
CA LEU A 77 -11.07 -0.92 -11.54
C LEU A 77 -12.47 -0.35 -11.84
N ARG A 78 -13.44 -0.52 -10.93
CA ARG A 78 -14.75 0.15 -11.05
C ARG A 78 -14.63 1.66 -10.91
N LEU A 79 -13.70 2.16 -10.08
CA LEU A 79 -13.44 3.61 -9.95
C LEU A 79 -12.78 4.16 -11.22
N VAL A 80 -11.87 3.41 -11.85
CA VAL A 80 -11.31 3.76 -13.17
C VAL A 80 -12.42 3.88 -14.21
N LYS A 81 -13.33 2.90 -14.29
CA LYS A 81 -14.49 2.96 -15.22
C LYS A 81 -15.41 4.16 -14.98
N LYS A 82 -15.45 4.67 -13.74
CA LYS A 82 -16.21 5.89 -13.37
C LYS A 82 -15.44 7.19 -13.62
N GLY A 83 -14.20 7.11 -14.10
CA GLY A 83 -13.32 8.26 -14.28
C GLY A 83 -12.79 8.88 -12.99
N LEU A 84 -12.88 8.16 -11.85
CA LEU A 84 -12.43 8.65 -10.55
C LEU A 84 -10.95 8.36 -10.28
N LEU A 85 -10.39 7.34 -10.95
CA LEU A 85 -8.96 6.99 -10.90
C LEU A 85 -8.40 6.96 -12.31
N ASP A 86 -7.14 7.38 -12.44
CA ASP A 86 -6.41 7.38 -13.71
C ASP A 86 -5.34 6.27 -13.74
N GLU A 87 -5.27 5.55 -14.85
CA GLU A 87 -4.29 4.48 -15.10
C GLU A 87 -2.92 5.02 -15.57
N PRO A 88 -1.83 4.23 -15.40
CA PRO A 88 -1.74 2.96 -14.68
C PRO A 88 -1.93 3.18 -13.18
N LEU A 89 -2.36 2.17 -12.43
CA LEU A 89 -2.53 2.26 -10.99
C LEU A 89 -1.23 1.90 -10.25
N HIS A 90 -1.11 2.37 -9.01
CA HIS A 90 -0.11 1.88 -8.06
C HIS A 90 -0.84 1.18 -6.92
N PHE A 91 -0.59 -0.11 -6.72
CA PHE A 91 -1.23 -0.91 -5.69
C PHE A 91 -0.31 -1.13 -4.48
N ASP A 92 -0.84 -1.02 -3.27
CA ASP A 92 -0.20 -1.51 -2.05
C ASP A 92 -0.97 -2.74 -1.55
N PHE A 93 -0.29 -3.89 -1.58
CA PHE A 93 -0.82 -5.15 -1.07
C PHE A 93 -0.55 -5.23 0.43
N VAL A 94 -1.56 -4.94 1.24
CA VAL A 94 -1.46 -5.01 2.70
C VAL A 94 -1.90 -6.39 3.16
N MET A 95 -0.91 -7.24 3.47
CA MET A 95 -1.11 -8.68 3.63
C MET A 95 -0.81 -9.17 5.04
N GLY A 96 -1.61 -10.12 5.53
CA GLY A 96 -1.42 -10.75 6.85
C GLY A 96 -2.13 -10.03 8.00
N VAL A 97 -2.96 -9.02 7.72
CA VAL A 97 -3.89 -8.44 8.69
C VAL A 97 -4.91 -9.50 9.12
N PRO A 98 -5.19 -9.70 10.42
CA PRO A 98 -6.28 -10.55 10.86
C PRO A 98 -7.64 -10.06 10.32
N GLY A 99 -8.18 -10.77 9.32
CA GLY A 99 -9.43 -10.43 8.64
C GLY A 99 -9.29 -10.13 7.14
N GLY A 100 -8.07 -9.93 6.64
CA GLY A 100 -7.75 -9.81 5.22
C GLY A 100 -6.96 -11.00 4.67
N ILE A 101 -6.37 -10.80 3.49
CA ILE A 101 -5.67 -11.86 2.77
C ILE A 101 -4.44 -12.35 3.57
N PRO A 102 -4.17 -13.67 3.61
CA PRO A 102 -3.00 -14.18 4.33
C PRO A 102 -1.68 -13.66 3.76
N GLY A 103 -0.71 -13.38 4.64
CA GLY A 103 0.63 -12.92 4.26
C GLY A 103 1.55 -14.06 3.77
N THR A 104 1.12 -14.81 2.75
CA THR A 104 1.92 -15.90 2.16
C THR A 104 2.40 -15.57 0.75
N VAL A 105 3.47 -16.24 0.31
CA VAL A 105 4.01 -16.07 -1.06
C VAL A 105 3.01 -16.48 -2.13
N LYS A 106 2.20 -17.53 -1.86
CA LYS A 106 1.14 -17.98 -2.77
C LYS A 106 0.12 -16.86 -3.00
N ASP A 107 -0.31 -16.22 -1.91
CA ASP A 107 -1.31 -15.16 -1.96
C ASP A 107 -0.73 -13.89 -2.61
N LEU A 108 0.56 -13.59 -2.37
CA LEU A 108 1.25 -12.48 -3.04
C LEU A 108 1.28 -12.68 -4.55
N LEU A 109 1.67 -13.87 -5.02
CA LEU A 109 1.67 -14.20 -6.44
C LEU A 109 0.27 -14.00 -7.04
N HIS A 110 -0.77 -14.46 -6.35
CA HIS A 110 -2.14 -14.29 -6.80
C HIS A 110 -2.55 -12.81 -6.92
N MET A 111 -2.17 -11.96 -5.96
CA MET A 111 -2.43 -10.51 -6.00
C MET A 111 -1.71 -9.85 -7.20
N VAL A 112 -0.45 -10.20 -7.43
CA VAL A 112 0.35 -9.69 -8.55
C VAL A 112 -0.24 -10.09 -9.91
N GLU A 113 -0.73 -11.32 -10.05
CA GLU A 113 -1.39 -11.79 -11.27
C GLU A 113 -2.80 -11.19 -11.49
N SER A 114 -3.38 -10.55 -10.46
CA SER A 114 -4.74 -10.02 -10.49
C SER A 114 -4.84 -8.54 -10.88
N ILE A 115 -3.72 -7.80 -10.93
CA ILE A 115 -3.71 -6.38 -11.29
C ILE A 115 -3.59 -6.17 -12.82
N PRO A 116 -4.10 -5.06 -13.38
CA PRO A 116 -3.94 -4.78 -14.80
C PRO A 116 -2.48 -4.63 -15.22
N ALA A 117 -2.15 -5.12 -16.41
CA ALA A 117 -0.82 -4.95 -17.00
C ALA A 117 -0.43 -3.46 -17.06
N GLY A 118 0.84 -3.17 -16.73
CA GLY A 118 1.36 -1.81 -16.67
C GLY A 118 1.13 -1.08 -15.33
N SER A 119 0.33 -1.65 -14.42
CA SER A 119 0.25 -1.17 -13.03
C SER A 119 1.54 -1.48 -12.27
N THR A 120 1.92 -0.60 -11.35
CA THR A 120 3.00 -0.86 -10.39
C THR A 120 2.41 -1.35 -9.07
N TRP A 121 3.21 -2.04 -8.27
CA TRP A 121 2.74 -2.58 -6.99
C TRP A 121 3.84 -2.60 -5.94
N GLN A 122 3.44 -2.54 -4.69
CA GLN A 122 4.26 -2.77 -3.51
C GLN A 122 3.55 -3.73 -2.56
N VAL A 123 4.27 -4.25 -1.57
CA VAL A 123 3.69 -5.11 -0.53
C VAL A 123 4.07 -4.62 0.86
N ALA A 124 3.08 -4.56 1.75
CA ALA A 124 3.22 -4.40 3.18
C ALA A 124 2.88 -5.74 3.87
N GLY A 125 3.90 -6.45 4.35
CA GLY A 125 3.70 -7.70 5.07
C GLY A 125 3.57 -7.46 6.57
N VAL A 126 2.41 -7.75 7.16
CA VAL A 126 2.16 -7.50 8.58
C VAL A 126 2.95 -8.47 9.46
N GLY A 127 3.67 -7.91 10.44
CA GLY A 127 4.47 -8.62 11.43
C GLY A 127 5.44 -9.61 10.79
N ARG A 128 5.25 -10.91 11.07
CA ARG A 128 6.16 -11.97 10.59
C ARG A 128 6.24 -12.09 9.07
N ALA A 129 5.28 -11.53 8.33
CA ALA A 129 5.25 -11.59 6.87
C ALA A 129 6.18 -10.58 6.20
N GLU A 130 6.57 -9.49 6.89
CA GLU A 130 7.32 -8.36 6.31
C GLU A 130 8.57 -8.80 5.55
N LEU A 131 9.44 -9.58 6.22
CA LEU A 131 10.72 -9.99 5.65
C LEU A 131 10.54 -10.88 4.41
N THR A 132 9.69 -11.90 4.52
CA THR A 132 9.48 -12.87 3.45
C THR A 132 8.84 -12.21 2.23
N LEU A 133 7.77 -11.43 2.43
CA LEU A 133 7.07 -10.78 1.32
C LEU A 133 7.89 -9.66 0.70
N GLY A 134 8.63 -8.88 1.49
CA GLY A 134 9.55 -7.87 0.98
C GLY A 134 10.66 -8.47 0.10
N ALA A 135 11.26 -9.58 0.53
CA ALA A 135 12.24 -10.29 -0.29
C ALA A 135 11.63 -10.83 -1.60
N MET A 136 10.42 -11.40 -1.55
CA MET A 136 9.70 -11.85 -2.74
C MET A 136 9.38 -10.70 -3.70
N ALA A 137 8.94 -9.55 -3.18
CA ALA A 137 8.67 -8.38 -4.00
C ALA A 137 9.93 -7.86 -4.72
N ILE A 138 11.10 -7.90 -4.06
CA ILE A 138 12.37 -7.60 -4.72
C ILE A 138 12.60 -8.54 -5.91
N MET A 139 12.44 -9.85 -5.72
CA MET A 139 12.68 -10.84 -6.78
C MET A 139 11.63 -10.81 -7.90
N MET A 140 10.39 -10.42 -7.60
CA MET A 140 9.27 -10.38 -8.56
C MET A 140 9.14 -9.03 -9.30
N GLY A 141 10.04 -8.07 -9.05
CA GLY A 141 9.98 -6.75 -9.69
C GLY A 141 9.02 -5.75 -9.03
N GLY A 142 8.41 -6.09 -7.89
CA GLY A 142 7.57 -5.18 -7.10
C GLY A 142 8.36 -4.24 -6.18
N HIS A 143 7.69 -3.34 -5.47
CA HIS A 143 8.29 -2.48 -4.47
C HIS A 143 8.00 -3.00 -3.04
N VAL A 144 8.68 -2.43 -2.04
CA VAL A 144 8.63 -2.95 -0.66
C VAL A 144 8.23 -1.84 0.30
N ARG A 145 7.25 -2.12 1.14
CA ARG A 145 6.89 -1.32 2.32
C ARG A 145 7.41 -2.02 3.58
N VAL A 146 8.08 -1.24 4.43
CA VAL A 146 8.53 -1.68 5.77
C VAL A 146 8.33 -0.56 6.77
N GLY A 147 8.20 -0.90 8.04
CA GLY A 147 8.16 0.07 9.11
C GLY A 147 7.30 -0.36 10.28
N PHE A 148 7.35 0.43 11.35
CA PHE A 148 6.70 0.13 12.63
C PHE A 148 5.17 0.13 12.58
N GLU A 149 4.58 0.71 11.54
CA GLU A 149 3.15 0.55 11.27
C GLU A 149 2.81 -0.92 10.99
N ASP A 150 3.66 -1.63 10.24
CA ASP A 150 3.40 -2.98 9.77
C ASP A 150 4.09 -4.03 10.66
N ASN A 151 5.29 -3.73 11.18
CA ASN A 151 6.11 -4.65 11.95
C ASN A 151 7.10 -3.92 12.89
N THR A 152 7.08 -4.27 14.17
CA THR A 152 7.98 -3.72 15.21
C THR A 152 9.18 -4.62 15.53
N TYR A 153 9.35 -5.75 14.83
CA TYR A 153 10.40 -6.74 15.10
C TYR A 153 11.40 -6.85 13.94
N TYR A 154 12.69 -6.85 14.24
CA TYR A 154 13.72 -7.17 13.25
C TYR A 154 13.73 -8.67 12.93
N SER A 155 13.64 -9.52 13.94
CA SER A 155 13.49 -10.97 13.76
C SER A 155 12.61 -11.53 14.88
N LYS A 156 12.29 -12.83 14.83
CA LYS A 156 11.40 -13.45 15.83
C LYS A 156 11.96 -13.25 17.24
N GLY A 157 11.25 -12.45 18.05
CA GLY A 157 11.62 -12.14 19.43
C GLY A 157 12.68 -11.05 19.58
N VAL A 158 13.12 -10.41 18.48
CA VAL A 158 14.09 -9.31 18.51
C VAL A 158 13.41 -8.04 17.99
N PRO A 159 13.07 -7.08 18.88
CA PRO A 159 12.53 -5.79 18.46
C PRO A 159 13.47 -5.08 17.49
N ALA A 160 12.90 -4.37 16.52
CA ALA A 160 13.67 -3.49 15.67
C ALA A 160 14.03 -2.21 16.43
N GLU A 161 15.25 -1.70 16.21
CA GLU A 161 15.75 -0.51 16.91
C GLU A 161 15.07 0.78 16.41
N ASN A 162 14.80 0.84 15.11
CA ASN A 162 14.16 1.96 14.43
C ASN A 162 13.71 1.52 13.01
N ASN A 163 12.89 2.34 12.35
CA ASN A 163 12.46 2.10 10.97
C ASN A 163 13.64 1.98 9.99
N ALA A 164 14.72 2.76 10.19
CA ALA A 164 15.88 2.74 9.31
C ALA A 164 16.60 1.38 9.32
N GLN A 165 16.55 0.63 10.44
CA GLN A 165 17.11 -0.72 10.51
C GLN A 165 16.35 -1.70 9.61
N LEU A 166 15.01 -1.60 9.55
CA LEU A 166 14.17 -2.41 8.66
C LEU A 166 14.42 -2.05 7.19
N VAL A 167 14.51 -0.75 6.88
CA VAL A 167 14.86 -0.25 5.53
C VAL A 167 16.23 -0.75 5.11
N ALA A 168 17.25 -0.59 5.96
CA ALA A 168 18.62 -1.00 5.65
C ALA A 168 18.72 -2.50 5.35
N ARG A 169 17.87 -3.34 5.96
CA ARG A 169 17.79 -4.77 5.63
C ARG A 169 17.28 -4.99 4.21
N MET A 170 16.21 -4.30 3.80
CA MET A 170 15.68 -4.43 2.44
C MET A 170 16.67 -3.90 1.40
N VAL A 171 17.36 -2.79 1.68
CA VAL A 171 18.43 -2.25 0.83
C VAL A 171 19.55 -3.28 0.64
N ARG A 172 20.00 -3.94 1.73
CA ARG A 172 21.02 -5.00 1.62
C ARG A 172 20.54 -6.15 0.73
N LEU A 173 19.33 -6.67 0.95
CA LEU A 173 18.78 -7.76 0.13
C LEU A 173 18.63 -7.35 -1.35
N ALA A 174 18.18 -6.13 -1.61
CA ALA A 174 18.07 -5.60 -2.96
C ALA A 174 19.43 -5.58 -3.68
N ASN A 175 20.49 -5.16 -2.98
CA ASN A 175 21.85 -5.18 -3.50
C ASN A 175 22.38 -6.61 -3.72
N GLU A 176 22.14 -7.54 -2.80
CA GLU A 176 22.51 -8.96 -2.97
C GLU A 176 21.84 -9.60 -4.20
N PHE A 177 20.61 -9.19 -4.51
CA PHE A 177 19.88 -9.63 -5.71
C PHE A 177 20.18 -8.80 -6.96
N GLY A 178 21.12 -7.85 -6.90
CA GLY A 178 21.50 -7.01 -8.04
C GLY A 178 20.40 -6.06 -8.51
N ARG A 179 19.45 -5.70 -7.63
CA ARG A 179 18.35 -4.78 -7.93
C ARG A 179 18.53 -3.48 -7.15
N PRO A 180 19.03 -2.40 -7.75
CA PRO A 180 19.27 -1.14 -7.03
C PRO A 180 17.95 -0.52 -6.53
N VAL A 181 18.05 0.21 -5.42
CA VAL A 181 16.94 0.95 -4.82
C VAL A 181 16.77 2.28 -5.55
N ALA A 182 15.53 2.63 -5.89
CA ALA A 182 15.21 3.85 -6.63
C ALA A 182 15.54 5.10 -5.81
N GLU A 183 16.19 6.06 -6.44
CA GLU A 183 16.37 7.41 -5.90
C GLU A 183 15.01 8.14 -5.85
N PRO A 184 14.85 9.16 -4.99
CA PRO A 184 13.58 9.89 -4.86
C PRO A 184 13.05 10.48 -6.18
N ALA A 185 13.92 10.82 -7.13
CA ALA A 185 13.52 11.30 -8.45
C ALA A 185 13.00 10.17 -9.35
N GLU A 186 13.65 9.01 -9.33
CA GLU A 186 13.22 7.82 -10.07
C GLU A 186 11.89 7.29 -9.53
N ALA A 187 11.73 7.27 -8.21
CA ALA A 187 10.47 6.90 -7.57
C ALA A 187 9.31 7.78 -8.05
N ARG A 188 9.51 9.09 -8.18
CA ARG A 188 8.49 10.02 -8.73
C ARG A 188 8.15 9.70 -10.18
N GLN A 189 9.14 9.35 -11.01
CA GLN A 189 8.91 8.95 -12.39
C GLN A 189 8.10 7.65 -12.49
N ILE A 190 8.47 6.63 -11.71
CA ILE A 190 7.77 5.34 -11.63
C ILE A 190 6.31 5.54 -11.20
N LEU A 191 6.09 6.38 -10.19
CA LEU A 191 4.77 6.63 -9.60
C LEU A 191 3.96 7.72 -10.33
N ARG A 192 4.54 8.34 -11.38
CA ARG A 192 3.96 9.45 -12.16
C ARG A 192 3.54 10.64 -11.30
N LEU A 193 4.41 11.04 -10.39
CA LEU A 193 4.25 12.19 -9.51
C LEU A 193 4.77 13.47 -10.19
N LYS A 194 4.28 14.61 -9.72
CA LYS A 194 4.67 15.94 -10.21
C LYS A 194 6.05 16.37 -9.70
#